data_AF-A0A0D5C383-F1
#
_entry.id   AF-A0A0D5C383-F1
#
_cell.length_a   1.000
_cell.length_b   1.000
_cell.length_c   1.000
_cell.angle_alpha   90.00
_cell.angle_beta   90.00
_cell.angle_gamma   90.00
#
_symmetry.space_group_name_H-M   'P 1'
#
loop_
_entity.id
_entity.type
_entity.pdbx_description
1 polymer ?
#
loop_
_entity_poly.entity_id
_entity_poly.type
_entity_poly.pdbx_seq_one_letter_code
_entity_poly.pdbx_strand_id
1 'polypeptide(L)'
;MNQLSLTETIEKINSLIDSGNGDAGRLYHILEYVKNREPLYHSDQVYLESKLNSSFSLEDESGNEDNELLYKIKELIELGVGDPGRLQHIHDMIVNNKSLYQSDIKYLESKLNSSIRSQDGVLELTQTPKHSSQHKEDLILSESKNDIRGSMPKGWNQNNDSKELVEISTHIQNEEQKIQQQEKISNELTHQRTKLTQLINHRKEYEQKLTQEKSTLELQIKEERERIQTQTKLSQEIISQKEELIKVKKDREKILKQIDTEKNKIKTELTEQKKQLVQAQIEQEEIEKQVEHEQKLLAIMAEEQKSRLAEQAKIAHEIKSKQEELEKTKTEYAEIVSQVNAEKAKFEESEKLRKLIQKQEEELIQAKESRLDLINHISKEKELISKKTQQEKEKLKSQIKLTAQIKKEEKIYDSLRKKHEKIEKQIKIKNKKLKQEQEKIKKQIDAKSKKLKSLEKKSKSTKSQTKKSSAKKIKKDKK
;
A
#
# COMPACT_ATOMS: atom_id res chain seq x y z
N MET A 1 18.41 0.72 -43.14
CA MET A 1 16.98 0.57 -42.81
C MET A 1 16.20 1.21 -43.94
N ASN A 2 14.98 0.77 -44.25
CA ASN A 2 14.21 1.37 -45.33
C ASN A 2 13.63 2.70 -44.83
N GLN A 3 13.92 3.79 -45.54
CA GLN A 3 13.18 5.04 -45.36
C GLN A 3 11.79 4.88 -45.96
N LEU A 4 10.78 5.45 -45.31
CA LEU A 4 9.41 5.46 -45.79
C LEU A 4 9.12 6.78 -46.50
N SER A 5 8.39 6.71 -47.61
CA SER A 5 7.84 7.89 -48.27
C SER A 5 6.78 8.57 -47.39
N LEU A 6 6.48 9.84 -47.70
CA LEU A 6 5.45 10.61 -47.00
C LEU A 6 4.08 9.90 -47.03
N THR A 7 3.71 9.31 -48.17
CA THR A 7 2.46 8.58 -48.35
C THR A 7 2.40 7.28 -47.55
N GLU A 8 3.45 6.45 -47.59
CA GLU A 8 3.51 5.22 -46.78
C GLU A 8 3.52 5.53 -45.28
N THR A 9 4.13 6.65 -44.88
CA THR A 9 4.15 7.11 -43.49
C THR A 9 2.73 7.49 -43.03
N ILE A 10 1.97 8.22 -43.84
CA ILE A 10 0.57 8.57 -43.57
C ILE A 10 -0.32 7.30 -43.48
N GLU A 11 -0.19 6.36 -44.42
CA GLU A 11 -0.96 5.10 -44.40
C GLU A 11 -0.67 4.26 -43.15
N LYS A 12 0.60 4.20 -42.71
CA LYS A 12 0.97 3.50 -41.48
C LYS A 12 0.53 4.22 -40.21
N ILE A 13 0.51 5.55 -40.17
CA ILE A 13 -0.07 6.30 -39.04
C ILE A 13 -1.57 6.00 -38.92
N ASN A 14 -2.32 6.05 -40.04
CA ASN A 14 -3.74 5.68 -40.04
C ASN A 14 -3.92 4.22 -39.54
N SER A 15 -3.10 3.30 -40.05
CA SER A 15 -3.11 1.88 -39.61
C SER A 15 -2.82 1.70 -38.12
N LEU A 16 -1.98 2.55 -37.50
CA LEU A 16 -1.72 2.55 -36.05
C LEU A 16 -2.90 3.10 -35.24
N ILE A 17 -3.63 4.09 -35.78
CA ILE A 17 -4.86 4.64 -35.18
C ILE A 17 -5.98 3.59 -35.25
N ASP A 18 -6.22 3.00 -36.43
CA ASP A 18 -7.28 2.01 -36.67
C ASP A 18 -7.06 0.70 -35.89
N SER A 19 -5.80 0.32 -35.66
CA SER A 19 -5.45 -0.84 -34.81
C SER A 19 -5.34 -0.51 -33.31
N GLY A 20 -5.53 0.76 -32.92
CA GLY A 20 -5.42 1.21 -31.51
C GLY A 20 -4.01 1.07 -30.91
N ASN A 21 -2.97 0.92 -31.74
CA ASN A 21 -1.60 0.62 -31.29
C ASN A 21 -0.80 1.90 -30.97
N GLY A 22 -1.35 2.78 -30.13
CA GLY A 22 -0.67 4.00 -29.69
C GLY A 22 -1.55 4.92 -28.87
N ASP A 23 -1.02 6.10 -28.58
CA ASP A 23 -1.81 7.23 -28.09
C ASP A 23 -2.51 7.86 -29.30
N ALA A 24 -3.83 7.69 -29.38
CA ALA A 24 -4.61 8.18 -30.52
C ALA A 24 -4.53 9.71 -30.66
N GLY A 25 -4.55 10.46 -29.55
CA GLY A 25 -4.46 11.92 -29.59
C GLY A 25 -3.11 12.39 -30.14
N ARG A 26 -2.03 11.75 -29.67
CA ARG A 26 -0.68 12.00 -30.18
C ARG A 26 -0.50 11.58 -31.64
N LEU A 27 -1.06 10.44 -32.05
CA LEU A 27 -1.02 9.99 -33.45
C LEU A 27 -1.81 10.92 -34.38
N TYR A 28 -2.96 11.47 -33.95
CA TYR A 28 -3.68 12.50 -34.72
C TYR A 28 -2.88 13.79 -34.86
N HIS A 29 -2.21 14.25 -33.80
CA HIS A 29 -1.35 15.44 -33.85
C HIS A 29 -0.16 15.24 -34.82
N ILE A 30 0.47 14.07 -34.76
CA ILE A 30 1.55 13.67 -35.68
C ILE A 30 1.04 13.60 -37.12
N LEU A 31 -0.15 13.03 -37.35
CA LEU A 31 -0.79 12.92 -38.66
C LEU A 31 -1.09 14.29 -39.28
N GLU A 32 -1.46 15.28 -38.46
CA GLU A 32 -1.71 16.66 -38.88
C GLU A 32 -0.40 17.34 -39.35
N TYR A 33 0.67 17.28 -38.55
CA TYR A 33 1.98 17.84 -38.91
C TYR A 33 2.55 17.19 -40.16
N VAL A 34 2.50 15.86 -40.27
CA VAL A 34 2.99 15.11 -41.44
C VAL A 34 2.18 15.43 -42.70
N LYS A 35 0.86 15.65 -42.61
CA LYS A 35 0.03 16.13 -43.73
C LYS A 35 0.36 17.58 -44.14
N ASN A 36 0.63 18.44 -43.16
CA ASN A 36 0.99 19.84 -43.38
C ASN A 36 2.44 20.03 -43.85
N ARG A 37 3.27 18.96 -43.83
CA ARG A 37 4.72 18.98 -44.07
C ARG A 37 5.49 19.83 -43.05
N GLU A 38 4.96 19.96 -41.85
CA GLU A 38 5.59 20.70 -40.76
C GLU A 38 6.63 19.83 -40.03
N PRO A 39 7.78 20.41 -39.60
CA PRO A 39 8.82 19.65 -38.92
C PRO A 39 8.31 19.12 -37.58
N LEU A 40 8.33 17.79 -37.42
CA LEU A 40 7.81 17.12 -36.25
C LEU A 40 8.75 17.30 -35.03
N TYR A 41 8.18 17.50 -33.83
CA TYR A 41 8.99 17.59 -32.60
C TYR A 41 9.82 16.31 -32.39
N HIS A 42 11.06 16.44 -31.93
CA HIS A 42 11.97 15.30 -31.76
C HIS A 42 11.39 14.17 -30.89
N SER A 43 10.62 14.52 -29.85
CA SER A 43 9.88 13.56 -29.01
C SER A 43 8.86 12.73 -29.79
N ASP A 44 8.23 13.33 -30.80
CA ASP A 44 7.18 12.75 -31.63
C ASP A 44 7.75 12.01 -32.84
N GLN A 45 8.88 12.48 -33.39
CA GLN A 45 9.69 11.75 -34.35
C GLN A 45 10.17 10.42 -33.75
N VAL A 46 10.85 10.46 -32.60
CA VAL A 46 11.34 9.24 -31.91
C VAL A 46 10.18 8.31 -31.54
N TYR A 47 9.02 8.86 -31.15
CA TYR A 47 7.82 8.07 -30.92
C TYR A 47 7.33 7.36 -32.18
N LEU A 48 7.20 8.07 -33.31
CA LEU A 48 6.74 7.49 -34.56
C LEU A 48 7.74 6.46 -35.12
N GLU A 49 9.04 6.77 -35.12
CA GLU A 49 10.09 5.84 -35.55
C GLU A 49 10.08 4.54 -34.72
N SER A 50 9.89 4.65 -33.40
CA SER A 50 9.76 3.49 -32.50
C SER A 50 8.50 2.65 -32.74
N LYS A 51 7.45 3.26 -33.30
CA LYS A 51 6.19 2.58 -33.65
C LYS A 51 6.18 1.99 -35.06
N LEU A 52 6.90 2.60 -35.99
CA LEU A 52 7.06 2.13 -37.37
C LEU A 52 8.24 1.16 -37.56
N ASN A 53 9.14 1.04 -36.57
CA ASN A 53 10.43 0.34 -36.66
C ASN A 53 11.25 0.78 -37.91
N SER A 54 11.05 2.03 -38.32
CA SER A 54 11.52 2.59 -39.60
C SER A 54 11.79 4.08 -39.39
N SER A 55 12.96 4.55 -39.84
CA SER A 55 13.25 5.98 -40.00
C SER A 55 12.43 6.57 -41.14
N PHE A 56 11.91 7.79 -41.00
CA PHE A 56 11.28 8.54 -42.09
C PHE A 56 11.98 9.90 -42.24
N SER A 57 11.94 10.50 -43.44
CA SER A 57 12.32 11.90 -43.65
C SER A 57 11.11 12.69 -44.13
N LEU A 58 11.07 13.98 -43.81
CA LEU A 58 10.08 14.93 -44.32
C LEU A 58 10.59 15.71 -45.54
N GLU A 59 11.78 15.37 -46.04
CA GLU A 59 12.34 15.88 -47.29
C GLU A 59 11.83 15.06 -48.48
N ASP A 60 10.97 15.66 -49.31
CA ASP A 60 10.55 15.11 -50.61
C ASP A 60 11.70 15.21 -51.62
N GLU A 61 11.90 14.17 -52.45
CA GLU A 61 12.77 14.21 -53.64
C GLU A 61 12.14 15.05 -54.78
N SER A 62 11.89 16.34 -54.55
CA SER A 62 11.24 17.24 -55.52
C SER A 62 11.89 18.63 -55.63
N GLY A 63 13.20 18.74 -55.38
CA GLY A 63 13.89 20.04 -55.27
C GLY A 63 15.31 20.12 -55.86
N ASN A 64 15.69 19.22 -56.77
CA ASN A 64 17.08 19.16 -57.27
C ASN A 64 17.43 20.20 -58.36
N GLU A 65 16.46 20.75 -59.10
CA GLU A 65 16.74 21.76 -60.14
C GLU A 65 16.86 23.18 -59.56
N ASP A 66 15.92 23.59 -58.70
CA ASP A 66 15.90 24.94 -58.12
C ASP A 66 17.11 25.21 -57.21
N ASN A 67 17.57 24.21 -56.44
CA ASN A 67 18.76 24.34 -55.61
C ASN A 67 20.05 24.52 -56.43
N GLU A 68 20.14 23.89 -57.61
CA GLU A 68 21.30 24.06 -58.50
C GLU A 68 21.30 25.46 -59.13
N LEU A 69 20.13 26.01 -59.47
CA LEU A 69 19.98 27.39 -59.93
C LEU A 69 20.32 28.41 -58.83
N LEU A 70 19.85 28.21 -57.60
CA LEU A 70 20.18 29.06 -56.47
C LEU A 70 21.69 29.06 -56.17
N TYR A 71 22.34 27.90 -56.24
CA TYR A 71 23.80 27.79 -56.10
C TYR A 71 24.54 28.58 -57.19
N LYS A 72 24.17 28.40 -58.47
CA LYS A 72 24.74 29.13 -59.62
C LYS A 72 24.52 30.65 -59.53
N ILE A 73 23.37 31.10 -59.01
CA ILE A 73 23.10 32.54 -58.80
C ILE A 73 23.98 33.09 -57.67
N LYS A 74 24.19 32.33 -56.59
CA LYS A 74 25.11 32.71 -55.51
C LYS A 74 26.56 32.75 -56.00
N GLU A 75 26.98 31.79 -56.81
CA GLU A 75 28.29 31.78 -57.48
C GLU A 75 28.48 33.01 -58.37
N LEU A 76 27.48 33.42 -59.16
CA LEU A 76 27.52 34.66 -59.96
C LEU A 76 27.65 35.94 -59.09
N ILE A 77 27.08 35.95 -57.87
CA ILE A 77 27.24 37.05 -56.91
C ILE A 77 28.66 37.04 -56.33
N GLU A 78 29.18 35.88 -55.91
CA GLU A 78 30.52 35.74 -55.33
C GLU A 78 31.64 36.01 -56.35
N LEU A 79 31.42 35.69 -57.64
CA LEU A 79 32.30 36.06 -58.76
C LEU A 79 32.10 37.50 -59.27
N GLY A 80 31.07 38.23 -58.80
CA GLY A 80 30.77 39.60 -59.22
C GLY A 80 30.30 39.76 -60.67
N VAL A 81 29.78 38.70 -61.31
CA VAL A 81 29.46 38.66 -62.76
C VAL A 81 28.05 39.22 -63.04
N GLY A 82 27.82 40.47 -62.68
CA GLY A 82 26.56 41.17 -62.93
C GLY A 82 26.30 42.34 -61.99
N ASP A 83 25.08 42.86 -62.03
CA ASP A 83 24.52 43.72 -60.98
C ASP A 83 24.17 42.85 -59.75
N PRO A 84 24.85 43.02 -58.60
CA PRO A 84 24.60 42.22 -57.40
C PRO A 84 23.22 42.49 -56.79
N GLY A 85 22.69 43.72 -56.88
CA GLY A 85 21.37 44.06 -56.36
C GLY A 85 20.27 43.37 -57.14
N ARG A 86 20.43 43.28 -58.47
CA ARG A 86 19.51 42.52 -59.33
C ARG A 86 19.63 41.01 -59.14
N LEU A 87 20.84 40.47 -59.01
CA LEU A 87 21.05 39.04 -58.72
C LEU A 87 20.47 38.66 -57.35
N GLN A 88 20.64 39.50 -56.31
CA GLN A 88 20.02 39.27 -55.01
C GLN A 88 18.49 39.34 -55.08
N HIS A 89 17.90 40.31 -55.78
CA HIS A 89 16.45 40.36 -55.98
C HIS A 89 15.92 39.09 -56.66
N ILE A 90 16.65 38.58 -57.66
CA ILE A 90 16.31 37.34 -58.37
C ILE A 90 16.41 36.11 -57.45
N HIS A 91 17.51 35.96 -56.71
CA HIS A 91 17.68 34.94 -55.67
C HIS A 91 16.51 34.96 -54.68
N ASP A 92 16.16 36.15 -54.18
CA ASP A 92 15.09 36.31 -53.19
C ASP A 92 13.70 36.02 -53.79
N MET A 93 13.46 36.28 -55.09
CA MET A 93 12.21 35.88 -55.74
C MET A 93 12.10 34.35 -55.90
N ILE A 94 13.20 33.66 -56.23
CA ILE A 94 13.22 32.19 -56.31
C ILE A 94 13.01 31.57 -54.92
N VAL A 95 13.75 32.02 -53.89
CA VAL A 95 13.57 31.55 -52.50
C VAL A 95 12.16 31.80 -51.96
N ASN A 96 11.47 32.85 -52.45
CA ASN A 96 10.08 33.14 -52.11
C ASN A 96 9.05 32.45 -53.03
N ASN A 97 9.46 31.53 -53.91
CA ASN A 97 8.62 30.83 -54.89
C ASN A 97 7.76 31.76 -55.77
N LYS A 98 8.33 32.89 -56.21
CA LYS A 98 7.68 33.89 -57.06
C LYS A 98 8.20 33.80 -58.49
N SER A 99 7.30 33.96 -59.46
CA SER A 99 7.65 33.99 -60.88
C SER A 99 8.50 35.21 -61.22
N LEU A 100 9.66 34.97 -61.82
CA LEU A 100 10.55 36.02 -62.34
C LEU A 100 9.90 36.75 -63.51
N TYR A 101 10.22 38.04 -63.66
CA TYR A 101 9.90 38.77 -64.88
C TYR A 101 10.72 38.23 -66.07
N GLN A 102 10.16 38.31 -67.28
CA GLN A 102 10.87 37.88 -68.51
C GLN A 102 12.18 38.65 -68.75
N SER A 103 12.32 39.86 -68.20
CA SER A 103 13.55 40.64 -68.17
C SER A 103 14.66 39.97 -67.34
N ASP A 104 14.29 39.28 -66.26
CA ASP A 104 15.19 38.66 -65.29
C ASP A 104 15.56 37.23 -65.69
N ILE A 105 14.61 36.47 -66.26
CA ILE A 105 14.87 35.17 -66.89
C ILE A 105 15.94 35.35 -67.99
N LYS A 106 15.71 36.26 -68.95
CA LYS A 106 16.68 36.58 -70.02
C LYS A 106 18.00 37.11 -69.48
N TYR A 107 18.00 37.77 -68.33
CA TYR A 107 19.22 38.25 -67.69
C TYR A 107 20.04 37.08 -67.11
N LEU A 108 19.42 36.16 -66.36
CA LEU A 108 20.06 34.92 -65.91
C LEU A 108 20.60 34.10 -67.09
N GLU A 109 19.78 33.85 -68.11
CA GLU A 109 20.17 33.16 -69.34
C GLU A 109 21.42 33.82 -69.97
N SER A 110 21.43 35.15 -70.09
CA SER A 110 22.58 35.87 -70.66
C SER A 110 23.85 35.73 -69.82
N LYS A 111 23.75 35.69 -68.49
CA LYS A 111 24.89 35.61 -67.58
C LYS A 111 25.46 34.20 -67.47
N LEU A 112 24.61 33.20 -67.28
CA LEU A 112 25.00 31.79 -67.27
C LEU A 112 25.66 31.39 -68.60
N ASN A 113 25.08 31.79 -69.75
CA ASN A 113 25.69 31.52 -71.05
C ASN A 113 26.96 32.37 -71.31
N SER A 114 27.11 33.55 -70.71
CA SER A 114 28.36 34.34 -70.83
C SER A 114 29.54 33.70 -70.10
N SER A 115 29.30 32.98 -68.99
CA SER A 115 30.33 32.21 -68.30
C SER A 115 30.94 31.12 -69.21
N ILE A 116 30.08 30.44 -69.98
CA ILE A 116 30.48 29.42 -70.98
C ILE A 116 31.20 30.04 -72.19
N ARG A 117 31.01 31.34 -72.47
CA ARG A 117 31.51 32.01 -73.68
C ARG A 117 32.53 33.12 -73.41
N SER A 118 33.53 32.83 -72.57
CA SER A 118 34.69 33.70 -72.35
C SER A 118 35.80 33.50 -73.41
N GLN A 119 35.44 33.52 -74.70
CA GLN A 119 36.36 33.78 -75.82
C GLN A 119 35.68 34.65 -76.89
N ASP A 120 36.46 35.60 -77.43
CA ASP A 120 36.28 36.44 -78.63
C ASP A 120 35.14 37.49 -78.71
N GLY A 121 35.54 38.77 -78.85
CA GLY A 121 35.30 39.47 -80.14
C GLY A 121 34.25 40.59 -80.29
N VAL A 122 34.46 41.77 -79.68
CA VAL A 122 34.59 43.09 -80.37
C VAL A 122 33.61 43.52 -81.52
N LEU A 123 32.82 44.61 -81.28
CA LEU A 123 32.20 45.59 -82.26
C LEU A 123 31.13 45.05 -83.27
N GLU A 124 30.34 45.82 -84.06
CA GLU A 124 30.15 47.28 -84.26
C GLU A 124 28.66 47.74 -84.58
N LEU A 125 28.43 48.71 -85.49
CA LEU A 125 27.34 49.73 -85.50
C LEU A 125 26.34 49.72 -86.71
N THR A 126 25.19 50.43 -86.53
CA THR A 126 24.49 51.37 -87.48
C THR A 126 23.48 51.01 -88.62
N GLN A 127 22.52 51.96 -88.79
CA GLN A 127 22.07 52.66 -90.04
C GLN A 127 20.76 52.32 -90.83
N THR A 128 20.40 53.25 -91.74
CA THR A 128 19.16 53.49 -92.54
C THR A 128 19.54 54.32 -93.82
N PRO A 129 18.68 55.05 -94.60
CA PRO A 129 17.23 55.08 -94.88
C PRO A 129 16.94 54.94 -96.42
N LYS A 130 15.79 55.42 -96.99
CA LYS A 130 15.70 56.15 -98.31
C LYS A 130 14.31 56.63 -98.82
N HIS A 131 14.31 57.29 -100.00
CA HIS A 131 13.33 58.25 -100.57
C HIS A 131 13.38 58.26 -102.14
N SER A 132 12.36 58.76 -102.87
CA SER A 132 12.33 59.09 -104.34
C SER A 132 11.16 60.09 -104.65
N SER A 133 10.70 60.51 -105.86
CA SER A 133 11.04 60.35 -107.31
C SER A 133 10.44 61.52 -108.18
N GLN A 134 10.69 61.64 -109.50
CA GLN A 134 10.26 62.78 -110.39
C GLN A 134 10.09 62.47 -111.92
N HIS A 135 9.60 63.47 -112.72
CA HIS A 135 9.78 63.71 -114.19
C HIS A 135 8.95 62.86 -115.23
N LYS A 136 8.73 63.22 -116.53
CA LYS A 136 9.02 64.40 -117.43
C LYS A 136 8.15 64.41 -118.76
N GLU A 137 7.90 65.60 -119.37
CA GLU A 137 7.69 65.95 -120.83
C GLU A 137 6.74 65.12 -121.77
N ASP A 138 6.32 65.50 -123.01
CA ASP A 138 6.94 66.27 -124.12
C ASP A 138 5.94 66.91 -125.18
N LEU A 139 6.40 67.50 -126.31
CA LEU A 139 5.63 68.41 -127.21
C LEU A 139 5.96 68.32 -128.73
N ILE A 140 4.99 68.32 -129.68
CA ILE A 140 5.19 68.35 -131.16
C ILE A 140 4.15 69.23 -131.92
N LEU A 141 4.53 69.79 -133.09
CA LEU A 141 3.73 70.63 -134.02
C LEU A 141 3.92 70.18 -135.50
N SER A 142 2.96 70.42 -136.41
CA SER A 142 3.18 70.28 -137.88
C SER A 142 2.25 71.16 -138.77
N GLU A 143 2.79 71.65 -139.88
CA GLU A 143 2.08 72.36 -140.97
C GLU A 143 2.04 71.52 -142.26
N SER A 144 1.08 71.79 -143.16
CA SER A 144 1.24 71.47 -144.60
C SER A 144 0.35 72.34 -145.51
N LYS A 145 0.87 72.73 -146.67
CA LYS A 145 0.13 73.35 -147.79
C LYS A 145 0.07 72.36 -148.96
N ASN A 146 -0.98 72.42 -149.79
CA ASN A 146 -1.05 71.69 -151.06
C ASN A 146 -1.77 72.51 -152.13
N ASP A 147 -1.09 72.79 -153.25
CA ASP A 147 -1.69 73.31 -154.48
C ASP A 147 -2.10 72.15 -155.40
N ILE A 148 -3.31 72.17 -155.98
CA ILE A 148 -3.70 71.28 -157.08
C ILE A 148 -4.36 72.08 -158.20
N ARG A 149 -3.89 71.88 -159.43
CA ARG A 149 -4.32 72.60 -160.64
C ARG A 149 -5.66 72.07 -161.18
N GLY A 150 -6.64 72.95 -161.35
CA GLY A 150 -7.80 72.73 -162.22
C GLY A 150 -7.63 73.45 -163.56
N SER A 151 -7.94 72.80 -164.68
CA SER A 151 -7.86 73.41 -166.02
C SER A 151 -9.16 74.15 -166.38
N MET A 152 -9.09 75.45 -166.65
CA MET A 152 -10.27 76.19 -167.15
C MET A 152 -10.62 75.83 -168.61
N PRO A 153 -11.92 75.83 -168.98
CA PRO A 153 -12.36 75.74 -170.37
C PRO A 153 -11.96 76.98 -171.19
N LYS A 154 -11.63 76.79 -172.47
CA LYS A 154 -11.35 77.91 -173.39
C LYS A 154 -12.65 78.64 -173.74
N GLY A 155 -12.73 79.91 -173.34
CA GLY A 155 -13.91 80.77 -173.55
C GLY A 155 -14.05 81.91 -172.54
N TRP A 156 -13.31 81.88 -171.43
CA TRP A 156 -13.29 82.94 -170.42
C TRP A 156 -12.37 84.10 -170.85
N ASN A 157 -12.96 85.16 -171.39
CA ASN A 157 -12.27 86.42 -171.67
C ASN A 157 -12.32 87.33 -170.43
N GLN A 158 -11.22 88.02 -170.13
CA GLN A 158 -11.18 89.02 -169.06
C GLN A 158 -11.94 90.29 -169.49
N ASN A 159 -13.14 90.49 -168.94
CA ASN A 159 -13.87 91.76 -168.97
C ASN A 159 -14.00 92.33 -167.55
N ASN A 160 -14.21 93.64 -167.45
CA ASN A 160 -14.02 94.40 -166.21
C ASN A 160 -15.23 94.37 -165.25
N ASP A 161 -15.16 93.51 -164.24
CA ASP A 161 -15.91 93.68 -162.97
C ASP A 161 -14.94 93.80 -161.78
N SER A 162 -13.96 94.70 -161.95
CA SER A 162 -12.94 95.03 -160.92
C SER A 162 -13.49 95.70 -159.66
N LYS A 163 -14.79 96.04 -159.64
CA LYS A 163 -15.51 96.45 -158.42
C LYS A 163 -15.94 95.23 -157.60
N GLU A 164 -16.70 94.31 -158.19
CA GLU A 164 -17.17 93.10 -157.49
C GLU A 164 -16.01 92.27 -156.95
N LEU A 165 -14.90 92.15 -157.68
CA LEU A 165 -13.69 91.46 -157.21
C LEU A 165 -13.01 92.16 -156.01
N VAL A 166 -13.06 93.49 -155.93
CA VAL A 166 -12.55 94.26 -154.78
C VAL A 166 -13.53 94.22 -153.60
N GLU A 167 -14.82 94.23 -153.87
CA GLU A 167 -15.88 94.04 -152.86
C GLU A 167 -15.79 92.63 -152.26
N ILE A 168 -15.62 91.58 -153.07
CA ILE A 168 -15.38 90.20 -152.59
C ILE A 168 -14.08 90.13 -151.79
N SER A 169 -12.98 90.71 -152.28
CA SER A 169 -11.70 90.69 -151.56
C SER A 169 -11.77 91.41 -150.20
N THR A 170 -12.46 92.54 -150.12
CA THR A 170 -12.67 93.25 -148.84
C THR A 170 -13.66 92.53 -147.93
N HIS A 171 -14.66 91.81 -148.46
CA HIS A 171 -15.50 90.92 -147.66
C HIS A 171 -14.69 89.75 -147.08
N ILE A 172 -13.83 89.11 -147.87
CA ILE A 172 -12.92 88.04 -147.40
C ILE A 172 -11.99 88.56 -146.31
N GLN A 173 -11.38 89.73 -146.46
CA GLN A 173 -10.55 90.32 -145.40
C GLN A 173 -11.36 90.65 -144.14
N ASN A 174 -12.60 91.10 -144.27
CA ASN A 174 -13.50 91.33 -143.14
C ASN A 174 -13.94 90.02 -142.46
N GLU A 175 -14.06 88.90 -143.19
CA GLU A 175 -14.32 87.58 -142.61
C GLU A 175 -13.08 86.97 -141.96
N GLU A 176 -11.91 87.09 -142.57
CA GLU A 176 -10.63 86.67 -141.99
C GLU A 176 -10.36 87.42 -140.66
N GLN A 177 -10.64 88.73 -140.60
CA GLN A 177 -10.58 89.49 -139.35
C GLN A 177 -11.60 89.00 -138.31
N LYS A 178 -12.83 88.62 -138.70
CA LYS A 178 -13.82 88.01 -137.78
C LYS A 178 -13.34 86.65 -137.27
N ILE A 179 -12.75 85.82 -138.13
CA ILE A 179 -12.18 84.51 -137.76
C ILE A 179 -11.05 84.72 -136.75
N GLN A 180 -10.09 85.61 -137.01
CA GLN A 180 -9.02 85.95 -136.07
C GLN A 180 -9.53 86.53 -134.73
N GLN A 181 -10.66 87.24 -134.73
CA GLN A 181 -11.33 87.67 -133.49
C GLN A 181 -11.99 86.49 -132.77
N GLN A 182 -12.66 85.60 -133.50
CA GLN A 182 -13.30 84.39 -132.96
C GLN A 182 -12.27 83.40 -132.39
N GLU A 183 -11.10 83.27 -133.00
CA GLU A 183 -9.95 82.51 -132.47
C GLU A 183 -9.43 83.12 -131.16
N LYS A 184 -9.26 84.45 -131.08
CA LYS A 184 -8.87 85.13 -129.84
C LYS A 184 -9.89 84.91 -128.72
N ILE A 185 -11.19 84.99 -129.03
CA ILE A 185 -12.28 84.68 -128.10
C ILE A 185 -12.25 83.20 -127.68
N SER A 186 -11.99 82.28 -128.61
CA SER A 186 -11.87 80.85 -128.33
C SER A 186 -10.67 80.53 -127.42
N ASN A 187 -9.53 81.19 -127.66
CA ASN A 187 -8.32 81.02 -126.86
C ASN A 187 -8.47 81.59 -125.44
N GLU A 188 -9.10 82.77 -125.29
CA GLU A 188 -9.48 83.30 -123.97
C GLU A 188 -10.47 82.37 -123.26
N LEU A 189 -11.47 81.84 -123.98
CA LEU A 189 -12.48 80.94 -123.43
C LEU A 189 -11.90 79.57 -123.03
N THR A 190 -10.87 79.06 -123.73
CA THR A 190 -10.11 77.87 -123.29
C THR A 190 -9.22 78.17 -122.08
N HIS A 191 -8.58 79.35 -122.01
CA HIS A 191 -7.84 79.80 -120.83
C HIS A 191 -8.74 79.92 -119.59
N GLN A 192 -9.95 80.49 -119.74
CA GLN A 192 -10.93 80.55 -118.65
C GLN A 192 -11.41 79.15 -118.24
N ARG A 193 -11.61 78.22 -119.20
CA ARG A 193 -11.95 76.80 -118.90
C ARG A 193 -10.84 76.08 -118.14
N THR A 194 -9.56 76.27 -118.47
CA THR A 194 -8.46 75.63 -117.73
C THR A 194 -8.33 76.20 -116.31
N LYS A 195 -8.44 77.53 -116.15
CA LYS A 195 -8.47 78.19 -114.84
C LYS A 195 -9.65 77.74 -113.97
N LEU A 196 -10.83 77.57 -114.54
CA LEU A 196 -12.01 77.03 -113.86
C LEU A 196 -11.81 75.55 -113.48
N THR A 197 -11.15 74.76 -114.33
CA THR A 197 -10.81 73.35 -114.04
C THR A 197 -9.82 73.23 -112.88
N GLN A 198 -8.79 74.09 -112.84
CA GLN A 198 -7.85 74.19 -111.71
C GLN A 198 -8.59 74.54 -110.41
N LEU A 199 -9.51 75.51 -110.44
CA LEU A 199 -10.31 75.90 -109.28
C LEU A 199 -11.23 74.76 -108.78
N ILE A 200 -11.84 73.99 -109.69
CA ILE A 200 -12.62 72.78 -109.34
C ILE A 200 -11.73 71.71 -108.69
N ASN A 201 -10.52 71.48 -109.22
CA ASN A 201 -9.61 70.47 -108.66
C ASN A 201 -9.14 70.86 -107.26
N HIS A 202 -8.68 72.11 -107.06
CA HIS A 202 -8.34 72.59 -105.72
C HIS A 202 -9.52 72.54 -104.75
N ARG A 203 -10.74 72.89 -105.20
CA ARG A 203 -11.93 72.74 -104.36
C ARG A 203 -12.12 71.28 -103.89
N LYS A 204 -11.99 70.31 -104.79
CA LYS A 204 -12.07 68.87 -104.44
C LYS A 204 -10.96 68.46 -103.47
N GLU A 205 -9.73 68.92 -103.67
CA GLU A 205 -8.60 68.67 -102.75
C GLU A 205 -8.87 69.24 -101.35
N TYR A 206 -9.47 70.44 -101.24
CA TYR A 206 -9.84 71.04 -99.95
C TYR A 206 -11.03 70.31 -99.30
N GLU A 207 -12.05 69.90 -100.07
CA GLU A 207 -13.17 69.09 -99.57
C GLU A 207 -12.70 67.69 -99.08
N GLN A 208 -11.71 67.10 -99.74
CA GLN A 208 -11.03 65.87 -99.29
C GLN A 208 -10.22 66.09 -98.00
N LYS A 209 -9.43 67.16 -97.90
CA LYS A 209 -8.68 67.50 -96.67
C LYS A 209 -9.62 67.74 -95.49
N LEU A 210 -10.69 68.50 -95.70
CA LEU A 210 -11.70 68.81 -94.68
C LEU A 210 -12.45 67.56 -94.21
N THR A 211 -12.79 66.63 -95.12
CA THR A 211 -13.43 65.36 -94.75
C THR A 211 -12.47 64.41 -94.03
N GLN A 212 -11.18 64.40 -94.39
CA GLN A 212 -10.14 63.67 -93.64
C GLN A 212 -10.00 64.24 -92.22
N GLU A 213 -9.79 65.55 -92.07
CA GLU A 213 -9.66 66.24 -90.78
C GLU A 213 -10.90 66.07 -89.90
N LYS A 214 -12.11 66.17 -90.48
CA LYS A 214 -13.35 65.87 -89.76
C LYS A 214 -13.39 64.43 -89.23
N SER A 215 -12.89 63.46 -90.00
CA SER A 215 -12.88 62.06 -89.56
C SER A 215 -11.82 61.77 -88.48
N THR A 216 -10.65 62.41 -88.52
CA THR A 216 -9.65 62.28 -87.44
C THR A 216 -10.11 62.95 -86.14
N LEU A 217 -10.74 64.13 -86.23
CA LEU A 217 -11.36 64.80 -85.08
C LEU A 217 -12.52 63.97 -84.49
N GLU A 218 -13.37 63.37 -85.33
CA GLU A 218 -14.44 62.47 -84.87
C GLU A 218 -13.91 61.19 -84.19
N LEU A 219 -12.75 60.67 -84.60
CA LEU A 219 -12.09 59.54 -83.93
C LEU A 219 -11.51 59.98 -82.57
N GLN A 220 -10.76 61.09 -82.52
CA GLN A 220 -10.23 61.64 -81.27
C GLN A 220 -11.34 61.94 -80.24
N ILE A 221 -12.47 62.51 -80.68
CA ILE A 221 -13.63 62.77 -79.83
C ILE A 221 -14.29 61.48 -79.33
N LYS A 222 -14.23 60.36 -80.07
CA LYS A 222 -14.71 59.05 -79.59
C LYS A 222 -13.76 58.47 -78.54
N GLU A 223 -12.45 58.46 -78.82
CA GLU A 223 -11.45 57.99 -77.87
C GLU A 223 -11.50 58.76 -76.54
N GLU A 224 -11.58 60.09 -76.58
CA GLU A 224 -11.70 60.91 -75.36
C GLU A 224 -13.01 60.65 -74.60
N ARG A 225 -14.12 60.35 -75.28
CA ARG A 225 -15.36 59.93 -74.62
C ARG A 225 -15.22 58.58 -73.92
N GLU A 226 -14.49 57.63 -74.50
CA GLU A 226 -14.22 56.33 -73.88
C GLU A 226 -13.24 56.45 -72.69
N ARG A 227 -12.24 57.33 -72.79
CA ARG A 227 -11.33 57.70 -71.68
C ARG A 227 -12.11 58.35 -70.52
N ILE A 228 -12.99 59.31 -70.82
CA ILE A 228 -13.87 59.94 -69.81
C ILE A 228 -14.85 58.92 -69.20
N GLN A 229 -15.43 58.01 -70.00
CA GLN A 229 -16.36 56.99 -69.51
C GLN A 229 -15.66 55.98 -68.58
N THR A 230 -14.46 55.52 -68.94
CA THR A 230 -13.66 54.61 -68.10
C THR A 230 -13.19 55.30 -66.82
N GLN A 231 -12.71 56.55 -66.89
CA GLN A 231 -12.39 57.36 -65.70
C GLN A 231 -13.62 57.56 -64.79
N THR A 232 -14.80 57.77 -65.36
CA THR A 232 -16.06 57.93 -64.60
C THR A 232 -16.43 56.65 -63.85
N LYS A 233 -16.31 55.48 -64.50
CA LYS A 233 -16.54 54.17 -63.85
C LYS A 233 -15.58 53.95 -62.67
N LEU A 234 -14.28 54.19 -62.88
CA LEU A 234 -13.28 54.09 -61.81
C LEU A 234 -13.56 55.05 -60.65
N SER A 235 -14.00 56.28 -60.94
CA SER A 235 -14.39 57.26 -59.92
C SER A 235 -15.60 56.79 -59.08
N GLN A 236 -16.61 56.20 -59.74
CA GLN A 236 -17.77 55.60 -59.06
C GLN A 236 -17.37 54.41 -58.17
N GLU A 237 -16.49 53.53 -58.65
CA GLU A 237 -15.97 52.40 -57.86
C GLU A 237 -15.19 52.88 -56.62
N ILE A 238 -14.33 53.89 -56.79
CA ILE A 238 -13.59 54.53 -55.69
C ILE A 238 -14.54 55.15 -54.64
N ILE A 239 -15.73 55.62 -55.03
CA ILE A 239 -16.75 56.13 -54.09
C ILE A 239 -17.37 54.96 -53.31
N SER A 240 -17.81 53.90 -53.99
CA SER A 240 -18.36 52.69 -53.34
C SER A 240 -17.38 52.07 -52.33
N GLN A 241 -16.12 51.89 -52.74
CA GLN A 241 -15.06 51.37 -51.87
C GLN A 241 -14.83 52.26 -50.63
N LYS A 242 -14.94 53.60 -50.76
CA LYS A 242 -14.84 54.52 -49.62
C LYS A 242 -16.01 54.38 -48.64
N GLU A 243 -17.23 54.17 -49.14
CA GLU A 243 -18.40 53.92 -48.28
C GLU A 243 -18.29 52.60 -47.53
N GLU A 244 -17.82 51.54 -48.18
CA GLU A 244 -17.56 50.25 -47.55
C GLU A 244 -16.46 50.34 -46.49
N LEU A 245 -15.37 51.05 -46.79
CA LEU A 245 -14.29 51.31 -45.84
C LEU A 245 -14.78 52.09 -44.60
N ILE A 246 -15.77 52.97 -44.75
CA ILE A 246 -16.44 53.66 -43.62
C ILE A 246 -17.32 52.70 -42.80
N LYS A 247 -18.02 51.76 -43.44
CA LYS A 247 -18.80 50.70 -42.75
C LYS A 247 -17.86 49.80 -41.94
N VAL A 248 -16.82 49.25 -42.58
CA VAL A 248 -15.80 48.39 -41.95
C VAL A 248 -15.09 49.09 -40.79
N LYS A 249 -14.79 50.40 -40.88
CA LYS A 249 -14.25 51.16 -39.73
C LYS A 249 -15.22 51.20 -38.54
N LYS A 250 -16.50 51.50 -38.76
CA LYS A 250 -17.52 51.53 -37.70
C LYS A 250 -17.71 50.16 -37.06
N ASP A 251 -17.64 49.08 -37.84
CA ASP A 251 -17.77 47.72 -37.31
C ASP A 251 -16.52 47.26 -36.55
N ARG A 252 -15.31 47.64 -37.02
CA ARG A 252 -14.06 47.48 -36.24
C ARG A 252 -14.13 48.21 -34.91
N GLU A 253 -14.70 49.41 -34.85
CA GLU A 253 -14.89 50.15 -33.58
C GLU A 253 -15.86 49.45 -32.62
N LYS A 254 -16.92 48.79 -33.13
CA LYS A 254 -17.82 47.96 -32.29
C LYS A 254 -17.07 46.76 -31.71
N ILE A 255 -16.35 46.03 -32.56
CA ILE A 255 -15.57 44.84 -32.19
C ILE A 255 -14.50 45.19 -31.14
N LEU A 256 -13.77 46.29 -31.32
CA LEU A 256 -12.79 46.76 -30.33
C LEU A 256 -13.45 47.07 -28.97
N LYS A 257 -14.61 47.75 -28.96
CA LYS A 257 -15.36 48.02 -27.73
C LYS A 257 -15.85 46.72 -27.06
N GLN A 258 -16.28 45.72 -27.83
CA GLN A 258 -16.66 44.40 -27.30
C GLN A 258 -15.46 43.71 -26.66
N ILE A 259 -14.33 43.61 -27.37
CA ILE A 259 -13.07 43.05 -26.87
C ILE A 259 -12.63 43.74 -25.57
N ASP A 260 -12.68 45.07 -25.49
CA ASP A 260 -12.33 45.79 -24.25
C ASP A 260 -13.31 45.51 -23.10
N THR A 261 -14.62 45.35 -23.36
CA THR A 261 -15.56 44.94 -22.30
C THR A 261 -15.32 43.51 -21.82
N GLU A 262 -15.01 42.57 -22.70
CA GLU A 262 -14.76 41.16 -22.36
C GLU A 262 -13.42 41.00 -21.63
N LYS A 263 -12.37 41.66 -22.12
CA LYS A 263 -11.06 41.75 -21.46
C LYS A 263 -11.17 42.29 -20.04
N ASN A 264 -12.05 43.28 -19.80
CA ASN A 264 -12.31 43.78 -18.45
C ASN A 264 -13.10 42.79 -17.58
N LYS A 265 -14.11 42.09 -18.12
CA LYS A 265 -14.83 41.01 -17.40
C LYS A 265 -13.89 39.88 -16.98
N ILE A 266 -13.10 39.36 -17.91
CA ILE A 266 -12.10 38.31 -17.67
C ILE A 266 -11.07 38.76 -16.62
N LYS A 267 -10.64 40.03 -16.67
CA LYS A 267 -9.74 40.60 -15.66
C LYS A 267 -10.40 40.65 -14.27
N THR A 268 -11.66 41.05 -14.15
CA THR A 268 -12.36 41.04 -12.85
C THR A 268 -12.57 39.63 -12.33
N GLU A 269 -13.03 38.70 -13.17
CA GLU A 269 -13.25 37.30 -12.82
C GLU A 269 -11.95 36.63 -12.36
N LEU A 270 -10.84 36.82 -13.09
CA LEU A 270 -9.52 36.33 -12.69
C LEU A 270 -9.05 36.89 -11.33
N THR A 271 -9.42 38.13 -10.98
CA THR A 271 -9.11 38.67 -9.64
C THR A 271 -10.02 38.12 -8.54
N GLU A 272 -11.22 37.65 -8.88
CA GLU A 272 -12.16 37.04 -7.94
C GLU A 272 -11.82 35.56 -7.69
N GLN A 273 -11.57 34.78 -8.76
CA GLN A 273 -11.05 33.41 -8.68
C GLN A 273 -9.75 33.34 -7.85
N LYS A 274 -8.84 34.31 -8.03
CA LYS A 274 -7.61 34.40 -7.20
C LYS A 274 -7.88 34.67 -5.72
N LYS A 275 -8.90 35.45 -5.38
CA LYS A 275 -9.30 35.66 -3.97
C LYS A 275 -9.90 34.39 -3.38
N GLN A 276 -10.79 33.73 -4.13
CA GLN A 276 -11.42 32.46 -3.72
C GLN A 276 -10.36 31.36 -3.50
N LEU A 277 -9.36 31.27 -4.37
CA LEU A 277 -8.24 30.32 -4.22
C LEU A 277 -7.39 30.60 -2.97
N VAL A 278 -7.06 31.87 -2.69
CA VAL A 278 -6.32 32.24 -1.47
C VAL A 278 -7.15 31.97 -0.21
N GLN A 279 -8.47 32.24 -0.25
CA GLN A 279 -9.37 31.94 0.86
C GLN A 279 -9.44 30.43 1.14
N ALA A 280 -9.60 29.60 0.09
CA ALA A 280 -9.61 28.15 0.22
C ALA A 280 -8.27 27.58 0.73
N GLN A 281 -7.13 28.20 0.39
CA GLN A 281 -5.83 27.84 0.95
C GLN A 281 -5.72 28.11 2.45
N ILE A 282 -6.26 29.24 2.92
CA ILE A 282 -6.30 29.58 4.35
C ILE A 282 -7.22 28.60 5.11
N GLU A 283 -8.40 28.32 4.57
CA GLU A 283 -9.35 27.35 5.15
C GLU A 283 -8.77 25.93 5.20
N GLN A 284 -8.01 25.52 4.17
CA GLN A 284 -7.28 24.25 4.17
C GLN A 284 -6.21 24.22 5.28
N GLU A 285 -5.43 25.29 5.46
CA GLU A 285 -4.39 25.37 6.50
C GLU A 285 -5.00 25.36 7.93
N GLU A 286 -6.20 25.91 8.11
CA GLU A 286 -6.95 25.84 9.37
C GLU A 286 -7.48 24.42 9.65
N ILE A 287 -8.03 23.73 8.64
CA ILE A 287 -8.49 22.34 8.75
C ILE A 287 -7.32 21.40 9.04
N GLU A 288 -6.17 21.57 8.37
CA GLU A 288 -4.98 20.74 8.57
C GLU A 288 -4.44 20.87 10.01
N LYS A 289 -4.43 22.08 10.59
CA LYS A 289 -4.09 22.31 12.00
C LYS A 289 -5.07 21.64 12.98
N GLN A 290 -6.37 21.64 12.66
CA GLN A 290 -7.38 20.95 13.48
C GLN A 290 -7.18 19.42 13.43
N VAL A 291 -6.97 18.86 12.24
CA VAL A 291 -6.69 17.43 12.04
C VAL A 291 -5.39 17.02 12.74
N GLU A 292 -4.32 17.81 12.66
CA GLU A 292 -3.09 17.58 13.44
C GLU A 292 -3.36 17.55 14.96
N HIS A 293 -4.21 18.45 15.47
CA HIS A 293 -4.54 18.52 16.89
C HIS A 293 -5.34 17.30 17.35
N GLU A 294 -6.35 16.88 16.58
CA GLU A 294 -7.13 15.67 16.86
C GLU A 294 -6.27 14.41 16.79
N GLN A 295 -5.37 14.29 15.80
CA GLN A 295 -4.42 13.16 15.72
C GLN A 295 -3.51 13.09 16.96
N LYS A 296 -3.01 14.24 17.45
CA LYS A 296 -2.19 14.31 18.66
C LYS A 296 -2.99 13.91 19.90
N LEU A 297 -4.25 14.35 20.02
CA LEU A 297 -5.15 13.96 21.11
C LEU A 297 -5.46 12.46 21.10
N LEU A 298 -5.79 11.90 19.93
CA LEU A 298 -6.06 10.47 19.75
C LEU A 298 -4.83 9.61 20.07
N ALA A 299 -3.62 10.06 19.70
CA ALA A 299 -2.37 9.38 20.05
C ALA A 299 -2.16 9.33 21.57
N ILE A 300 -2.37 10.46 22.28
CA ILE A 300 -2.29 10.53 23.74
C ILE A 300 -3.32 9.60 24.40
N MET A 301 -4.57 9.59 23.92
CA MET A 301 -5.62 8.70 24.44
C MET A 301 -5.30 7.22 24.20
N ALA A 302 -4.72 6.87 23.05
CA ALA A 302 -4.31 5.50 22.74
C ALA A 302 -3.14 5.04 23.62
N GLU A 303 -2.16 5.90 23.89
CA GLU A 303 -1.04 5.60 24.79
C GLU A 303 -1.48 5.51 26.26
N GLU A 304 -2.44 6.34 26.70
CA GLU A 304 -3.05 6.22 28.02
C GLU A 304 -3.82 4.89 28.17
N GLN A 305 -4.66 4.53 27.20
CA GLN A 305 -5.40 3.25 27.21
C GLN A 305 -4.45 2.05 27.23
N LYS A 306 -3.39 2.07 26.40
CA LYS A 306 -2.32 1.06 26.38
C LYS A 306 -1.62 0.94 27.75
N SER A 307 -1.37 2.07 28.42
CA SER A 307 -0.74 2.11 29.75
C SER A 307 -1.67 1.52 30.82
N ARG A 308 -2.94 1.94 30.87
CA ARG A 308 -3.96 1.40 31.78
C ARG A 308 -4.17 -0.11 31.58
N LEU A 309 -4.17 -0.60 30.34
CA LEU A 309 -4.26 -2.03 30.03
C LEU A 309 -3.02 -2.81 30.49
N ALA A 310 -1.82 -2.23 30.36
CA ALA A 310 -0.59 -2.85 30.86
C ALA A 310 -0.54 -2.92 32.40
N GLU A 311 -1.12 -1.95 33.10
CA GLU A 311 -1.30 -2.00 34.56
C GLU A 311 -2.33 -3.05 34.98
N GLN A 312 -3.48 -3.12 34.31
CA GLN A 312 -4.48 -4.16 34.54
C GLN A 312 -3.91 -5.57 34.32
N ALA A 313 -3.07 -5.76 33.30
CA ALA A 313 -2.38 -7.03 33.05
C ALA A 313 -1.41 -7.42 34.18
N LYS A 314 -0.65 -6.46 34.75
CA LYS A 314 0.19 -6.70 35.94
C LYS A 314 -0.64 -7.10 37.14
N ILE A 315 -1.72 -6.36 37.43
CA ILE A 315 -2.62 -6.64 38.57
C ILE A 315 -3.26 -8.02 38.42
N ALA A 316 -3.71 -8.41 37.22
CA ALA A 316 -4.24 -9.74 36.95
C ALA A 316 -3.19 -10.85 37.17
N HIS A 317 -1.94 -10.61 36.79
CA HIS A 317 -0.84 -11.55 37.06
C HIS A 317 -0.51 -11.67 38.56
N GLU A 318 -0.53 -10.56 39.31
CA GLU A 318 -0.38 -10.58 40.76
C GLU A 318 -1.51 -11.35 41.46
N ILE A 319 -2.76 -11.11 41.06
CA ILE A 319 -3.93 -11.83 41.58
C ILE A 319 -3.78 -13.34 41.32
N LYS A 320 -3.32 -13.74 40.13
CA LYS A 320 -3.07 -15.15 39.80
C LYS A 320 -1.95 -15.75 40.66
N SER A 321 -0.83 -15.04 40.88
CA SER A 321 0.23 -15.51 41.79
C SER A 321 -0.30 -15.72 43.21
N LYS A 322 -1.03 -14.74 43.74
CA LYS A 322 -1.63 -14.79 45.08
C LYS A 322 -2.69 -15.89 45.20
N GLN A 323 -3.40 -16.24 44.12
CA GLN A 323 -4.28 -17.42 44.08
C GLN A 323 -3.49 -18.74 44.09
N GLU A 324 -2.42 -18.85 43.30
CA GLU A 324 -1.54 -20.04 43.32
C GLU A 324 -0.81 -20.23 44.66
N GLU A 325 -0.48 -19.14 45.37
CA GLU A 325 0.03 -19.15 46.75
C GLU A 325 -1.06 -19.55 47.76
N LEU A 326 -2.30 -19.06 47.59
CA LEU A 326 -3.43 -19.41 48.45
C LEU A 326 -3.79 -20.91 48.34
N GLU A 327 -3.80 -21.50 47.14
CA GLU A 327 -4.06 -22.93 47.00
C GLU A 327 -2.95 -23.79 47.61
N LYS A 328 -1.67 -23.38 47.52
CA LYS A 328 -0.55 -24.06 48.23
C LYS A 328 -0.76 -24.04 49.75
N THR A 329 -1.01 -22.87 50.33
CA THR A 329 -1.24 -22.75 51.79
C THR A 329 -2.49 -23.49 52.26
N LYS A 330 -3.53 -23.62 51.43
CA LYS A 330 -4.67 -24.52 51.70
C LYS A 330 -4.28 -25.99 51.72
N THR A 331 -3.45 -26.45 50.77
CA THR A 331 -2.96 -27.84 50.76
C THR A 331 -2.07 -28.14 51.96
N GLU A 332 -1.14 -27.24 52.30
CA GLU A 332 -0.30 -27.33 53.50
C GLU A 332 -1.14 -27.37 54.78
N TYR A 333 -2.17 -26.51 54.90
CA TYR A 333 -3.10 -26.53 56.03
C TYR A 333 -3.89 -27.85 56.11
N ALA A 334 -4.34 -28.41 54.99
CA ALA A 334 -5.03 -29.70 54.97
C ALA A 334 -4.11 -30.86 55.41
N GLU A 335 -2.83 -30.84 55.02
CA GLU A 335 -1.83 -31.78 55.50
C GLU A 335 -1.58 -31.63 57.02
N ILE A 336 -1.42 -30.40 57.52
CA ILE A 336 -1.24 -30.12 58.96
C ILE A 336 -2.46 -30.60 59.76
N VAL A 337 -3.70 -30.35 59.28
CA VAL A 337 -4.92 -30.85 59.93
C VAL A 337 -4.95 -32.39 59.93
N SER A 338 -4.52 -33.04 58.86
CA SER A 338 -4.40 -34.50 58.80
C SER A 338 -3.38 -35.04 59.82
N GLN A 339 -2.20 -34.42 59.90
CA GLN A 339 -1.16 -34.74 60.88
C GLN A 339 -1.65 -34.55 62.33
N VAL A 340 -2.24 -33.40 62.65
CA VAL A 340 -2.79 -33.09 63.97
C VAL A 340 -3.91 -34.06 64.37
N ASN A 341 -4.74 -34.51 63.42
CA ASN A 341 -5.76 -35.53 63.72
C ASN A 341 -5.14 -36.92 63.96
N ALA A 342 -4.09 -37.29 63.22
CA ALA A 342 -3.33 -38.51 63.49
C ALA A 342 -2.58 -38.46 64.83
N GLU A 343 -2.08 -37.29 65.25
CA GLU A 343 -1.49 -37.09 66.58
C GLU A 343 -2.53 -37.13 67.70
N LYS A 344 -3.72 -36.55 67.51
CA LYS A 344 -4.84 -36.70 68.47
C LYS A 344 -5.23 -38.16 68.66
N ALA A 345 -5.30 -38.96 67.59
CA ALA A 345 -5.58 -40.39 67.70
C ALA A 345 -4.51 -41.12 68.54
N LYS A 346 -3.21 -40.87 68.28
CA LYS A 346 -2.10 -41.38 69.12
C LYS A 346 -2.19 -40.88 70.56
N PHE A 347 -2.64 -39.64 70.78
CA PHE A 347 -2.79 -39.07 72.13
C PHE A 347 -3.94 -39.75 72.89
N GLU A 348 -5.08 -40.02 72.24
CA GLU A 348 -6.16 -40.81 72.83
C GLU A 348 -5.72 -42.24 73.16
N GLU A 349 -4.94 -42.88 72.29
CA GLU A 349 -4.32 -44.19 72.56
C GLU A 349 -3.38 -44.10 73.78
N SER A 350 -2.56 -43.06 73.88
CA SER A 350 -1.70 -42.83 75.04
C SER A 350 -2.50 -42.57 76.32
N GLU A 351 -3.67 -41.92 76.25
CA GLU A 351 -4.53 -41.66 77.41
C GLU A 351 -5.27 -42.93 77.85
N LYS A 352 -5.72 -43.77 76.89
CA LYS A 352 -6.25 -45.12 77.14
C LYS A 352 -5.17 -45.98 77.82
N LEU A 353 -3.93 -45.93 77.35
CA LEU A 353 -2.78 -46.62 77.94
C LEU A 353 -2.48 -46.10 79.36
N ARG A 354 -2.47 -44.77 79.58
CA ARG A 354 -2.26 -44.17 80.91
C ARG A 354 -3.34 -44.59 81.90
N LYS A 355 -4.62 -44.59 81.49
CA LYS A 355 -5.75 -45.07 82.31
C LYS A 355 -5.63 -46.56 82.66
N LEU A 356 -5.05 -47.38 81.77
CA LEU A 356 -4.76 -48.79 82.05
C LEU A 356 -3.60 -48.94 83.06
N ILE A 357 -2.51 -48.19 82.90
CA ILE A 357 -1.38 -48.18 83.84
C ILE A 357 -1.83 -47.74 85.24
N GLN A 358 -2.62 -46.67 85.35
CA GLN A 358 -3.13 -46.19 86.65
C GLN A 358 -3.95 -47.26 87.38
N LYS A 359 -4.77 -48.05 86.66
CA LYS A 359 -5.47 -49.22 87.26
C LYS A 359 -4.50 -50.31 87.72
N GLN A 360 -3.49 -50.63 86.92
CA GLN A 360 -2.47 -51.61 87.29
C GLN A 360 -1.63 -51.15 88.50
N GLU A 361 -1.41 -49.84 88.66
CA GLU A 361 -0.79 -49.24 89.84
C GLU A 361 -1.70 -49.34 91.08
N GLU A 362 -2.99 -49.04 90.95
CA GLU A 362 -4.00 -49.21 92.01
C GLU A 362 -4.11 -50.69 92.47
N GLU A 363 -4.18 -51.64 91.52
CA GLU A 363 -4.15 -53.08 91.79
C GLU A 363 -2.86 -53.50 92.50
N LEU A 364 -1.70 -52.96 92.09
CA LEU A 364 -0.41 -53.18 92.76
C LEU A 364 -0.34 -52.59 94.17
N ILE A 365 -1.05 -51.47 94.44
CA ILE A 365 -1.16 -50.88 95.78
C ILE A 365 -2.04 -51.77 96.66
N GLN A 366 -3.23 -52.16 96.21
CA GLN A 366 -4.12 -53.07 96.94
C GLN A 366 -3.45 -54.43 97.22
N ALA A 367 -2.64 -54.94 96.28
CA ALA A 367 -1.84 -56.15 96.48
C ALA A 367 -0.71 -55.97 97.51
N LYS A 368 -0.07 -54.78 97.57
CA LYS A 368 0.92 -54.43 98.61
C LYS A 368 0.27 -54.30 99.98
N GLU A 369 -0.90 -53.68 100.08
CA GLU A 369 -1.67 -53.55 101.33
C GLU A 369 -2.14 -54.92 101.83
N SER A 370 -2.75 -55.73 100.97
CA SER A 370 -3.13 -57.12 101.29
C SER A 370 -1.94 -57.96 101.75
N ARG A 371 -0.77 -57.77 101.14
CA ARG A 371 0.48 -58.41 101.55
C ARG A 371 1.00 -57.87 102.90
N LEU A 372 0.85 -56.58 103.18
CA LEU A 372 1.22 -55.97 104.45
C LEU A 372 0.34 -56.49 105.59
N ASP A 373 -0.96 -56.62 105.38
CA ASP A 373 -1.88 -57.22 106.35
C ASP A 373 -1.62 -58.70 106.59
N LEU A 374 -1.28 -59.47 105.54
CA LEU A 374 -0.80 -60.84 105.69
C LEU A 374 0.50 -60.90 106.51
N ILE A 375 1.45 -60.00 106.29
CA ILE A 375 2.69 -59.88 107.09
C ILE A 375 2.36 -59.51 108.55
N ASN A 376 1.42 -58.59 108.79
CA ASN A 376 0.95 -58.22 110.12
C ASN A 376 0.28 -59.39 110.84
N HIS A 377 -0.50 -60.21 110.11
CA HIS A 377 -1.11 -61.44 110.63
C HIS A 377 -0.05 -62.47 111.02
N ILE A 378 0.89 -62.76 110.12
CA ILE A 378 2.03 -63.67 110.36
C ILE A 378 2.89 -63.18 111.54
N SER A 379 3.03 -61.87 111.74
CA SER A 379 3.75 -61.30 112.89
C SER A 379 3.01 -61.56 114.20
N LYS A 380 1.69 -61.34 114.24
CA LYS A 380 0.82 -61.67 115.40
C LYS A 380 0.85 -63.18 115.72
N GLU A 381 0.84 -64.03 114.71
CA GLU A 381 0.98 -65.48 114.90
C GLU A 381 2.37 -65.86 115.45
N LYS A 382 3.46 -65.27 114.91
CA LYS A 382 4.83 -65.49 115.43
C LYS A 382 4.97 -65.08 116.89
N GLU A 383 4.38 -63.95 117.29
CA GLU A 383 4.30 -63.57 118.71
C GLU A 383 3.54 -64.60 119.55
N LEU A 384 2.39 -65.08 119.06
CA LEU A 384 1.53 -66.02 119.77
C LEU A 384 2.19 -67.40 119.91
N ILE A 385 2.95 -67.83 118.89
CA ILE A 385 3.84 -69.00 118.95
C ILE A 385 4.95 -68.76 119.98
N SER A 386 5.66 -67.63 119.95
CA SER A 386 6.73 -67.30 120.90
C SER A 386 6.24 -67.34 122.36
N LYS A 387 5.06 -66.75 122.62
CA LYS A 387 4.38 -66.79 123.94
C LYS A 387 4.04 -68.22 124.36
N LYS A 388 3.53 -69.07 123.45
CA LYS A 388 3.32 -70.52 123.71
C LYS A 388 4.64 -71.26 124.01
N THR A 389 5.69 -71.02 123.24
CA THR A 389 7.02 -71.64 123.45
C THR A 389 7.66 -71.22 124.78
N GLN A 390 7.43 -69.99 125.25
CA GLN A 390 7.83 -69.57 126.61
C GLN A 390 7.05 -70.34 127.68
N GLN A 391 5.73 -70.44 127.57
CA GLN A 391 4.89 -71.23 128.50
C GLN A 391 5.28 -72.72 128.52
N GLU A 392 5.64 -73.31 127.37
CA GLU A 392 6.17 -74.68 127.33
C GLU A 392 7.53 -74.82 128.01
N LYS A 393 8.46 -73.87 127.81
CA LYS A 393 9.74 -73.86 128.53
C LYS A 393 9.55 -73.75 130.06
N GLU A 394 8.51 -73.07 130.53
CA GLU A 394 8.17 -73.03 131.96
C GLU A 394 7.55 -74.32 132.47
N LYS A 395 6.64 -74.96 131.71
CA LYS A 395 6.12 -76.31 132.00
C LYS A 395 7.23 -77.37 132.02
N LEU A 396 8.23 -77.25 131.13
CA LEU A 396 9.40 -78.14 131.13
C LEU A 396 10.25 -77.93 132.39
N LYS A 397 10.49 -76.68 132.81
CA LYS A 397 11.19 -76.36 134.06
C LYS A 397 10.47 -76.91 135.30
N SER A 398 9.14 -76.93 135.35
CA SER A 398 8.41 -77.52 136.47
C SER A 398 8.46 -79.06 136.46
N GLN A 399 8.36 -79.71 135.29
CA GLN A 399 8.60 -81.16 135.16
C GLN A 399 10.01 -81.58 135.56
N ILE A 400 11.04 -80.79 135.26
CA ILE A 400 12.43 -81.04 135.68
C ILE A 400 12.57 -81.01 137.21
N LYS A 401 11.89 -80.07 137.90
CA LYS A 401 11.84 -80.06 139.38
C LYS A 401 11.13 -81.31 139.93
N LEU A 402 10.01 -81.71 139.34
CA LEU A 402 9.18 -82.83 139.81
C LEU A 402 9.89 -84.18 139.62
N THR A 403 10.56 -84.40 138.48
CA THR A 403 11.38 -85.61 138.25
C THR A 403 12.62 -85.68 139.14
N ALA A 404 13.22 -84.55 139.53
CA ALA A 404 14.28 -84.49 140.53
C ALA A 404 13.80 -84.82 141.96
N GLN A 405 12.50 -84.70 142.22
CA GLN A 405 11.85 -85.06 143.49
C GLN A 405 11.58 -86.58 143.56
N ILE A 406 11.00 -87.15 142.50
CA ILE A 406 10.75 -88.61 142.37
C ILE A 406 12.05 -89.42 142.57
N LYS A 407 13.17 -88.99 141.97
CA LYS A 407 14.49 -89.64 142.12
C LYS A 407 15.06 -89.63 143.54
N LYS A 408 14.47 -88.89 144.49
CA LYS A 408 14.81 -88.97 145.93
C LYS A 408 13.97 -90.04 146.63
N GLU A 409 12.68 -90.09 146.32
CA GLU A 409 11.72 -91.05 146.90
C GLU A 409 12.00 -92.49 146.46
N GLU A 410 12.39 -92.69 145.20
CA GLU A 410 12.79 -93.98 144.62
C GLU A 410 13.93 -94.65 145.41
N LYS A 411 14.95 -93.87 145.81
CA LYS A 411 16.07 -94.35 146.64
C LYS A 411 15.64 -94.77 148.05
N ILE A 412 14.60 -94.13 148.60
CA ILE A 412 14.05 -94.48 149.92
C ILE A 412 13.28 -95.81 149.80
N TYR A 413 12.44 -95.96 148.78
CA TYR A 413 11.64 -97.17 148.54
C TYR A 413 12.49 -98.43 148.41
N ASP A 414 13.58 -98.37 147.64
CA ASP A 414 14.43 -99.54 147.37
C ASP A 414 15.19 -100.03 148.63
N SER A 415 15.48 -99.12 149.57
CA SER A 415 16.02 -99.44 150.90
C SER A 415 15.01 -100.16 151.81
N LEU A 416 13.71 -99.93 151.59
CA LEU A 416 12.60 -100.53 152.33
C LEU A 416 12.30 -101.94 151.80
N ARG A 417 12.26 -102.10 150.47
CA ARG A 417 12.04 -103.37 149.76
C ARG A 417 13.02 -104.46 150.21
N LYS A 418 14.31 -104.11 150.30
CA LYS A 418 15.40 -105.01 150.75
C LYS A 418 15.31 -105.45 152.22
N LYS A 419 14.52 -104.76 153.06
CA LYS A 419 14.21 -105.22 154.44
C LYS A 419 13.07 -106.26 154.44
N HIS A 420 12.03 -106.04 153.63
CA HIS A 420 10.83 -106.88 153.61
C HIS A 420 11.12 -108.34 153.18
N GLU A 421 11.93 -108.53 152.13
CA GLU A 421 12.32 -109.87 151.64
C GLU A 421 13.01 -110.75 152.69
N LYS A 422 13.78 -110.16 153.60
CA LYS A 422 14.52 -110.92 154.63
C LYS A 422 13.59 -111.49 155.69
N ILE A 423 12.50 -110.79 156.02
CA ILE A 423 11.51 -111.20 157.00
C ILE A 423 10.66 -112.37 156.44
N GLU A 424 10.19 -112.23 155.21
CA GLU A 424 9.26 -113.20 154.60
C GLU A 424 9.90 -114.60 154.43
N LYS A 425 11.20 -114.65 154.09
CA LYS A 425 11.96 -115.90 153.92
C LYS A 425 12.11 -116.67 155.25
N GLN A 426 12.11 -116.00 156.41
CA GLN A 426 12.14 -116.67 157.72
C GLN A 426 10.80 -117.33 158.08
N ILE A 427 9.67 -116.68 157.73
CA ILE A 427 8.32 -117.16 158.04
C ILE A 427 8.01 -118.47 157.29
N LYS A 428 8.36 -118.54 156.00
CA LYS A 428 8.12 -119.73 155.15
C LYS A 428 8.84 -121.00 155.62
N ILE A 429 9.99 -120.87 156.31
CA ILE A 429 10.76 -122.03 156.80
C ILE A 429 10.16 -122.62 158.10
N LYS A 430 9.72 -121.78 159.05
CA LYS A 430 9.16 -122.27 160.33
C LYS A 430 7.87 -123.09 160.13
N ASN A 431 6.96 -122.63 159.28
CA ASN A 431 5.67 -123.30 159.06
C ASN A 431 5.78 -124.68 158.38
N LYS A 432 6.90 -124.99 157.70
CA LYS A 432 7.06 -126.26 156.99
C LYS A 432 7.46 -127.43 157.89
N LYS A 433 8.16 -127.17 159.02
CA LYS A 433 8.57 -128.21 159.98
C LYS A 433 7.41 -128.71 160.85
N LEU A 434 6.56 -127.81 161.36
CA LEU A 434 5.47 -128.14 162.29
C LEU A 434 4.45 -129.17 161.74
N LYS A 435 4.22 -129.22 160.43
CA LYS A 435 3.31 -130.21 159.83
C LYS A 435 3.86 -131.64 159.80
N GLN A 436 5.18 -131.84 159.83
CA GLN A 436 5.79 -133.17 159.63
C GLN A 436 5.91 -134.01 160.91
N GLU A 437 5.74 -133.42 162.09
CA GLU A 437 5.74 -134.17 163.36
C GLU A 437 4.35 -134.75 163.68
N GLN A 438 3.28 -134.02 163.38
CA GLN A 438 1.91 -134.41 163.73
C GLN A 438 1.44 -135.70 163.02
N GLU A 439 1.96 -136.01 161.83
CA GLU A 439 1.61 -137.24 161.11
C GLU A 439 2.33 -138.50 161.63
N LYS A 440 3.46 -138.36 162.33
CA LYS A 440 4.22 -139.52 162.85
C LYS A 440 3.59 -140.12 164.11
N ILE A 441 3.11 -139.28 165.02
CA ILE A 441 2.48 -139.72 166.27
C ILE A 441 1.21 -140.54 165.99
N LYS A 442 0.44 -140.15 164.97
CA LYS A 442 -0.85 -140.78 164.61
C LYS A 442 -0.73 -142.22 164.09
N LYS A 443 0.47 -142.76 163.85
CA LYS A 443 0.68 -144.15 163.41
C LYS A 443 1.30 -145.09 164.46
N GLN A 444 1.63 -144.60 165.66
CA GLN A 444 2.22 -145.44 166.71
C GLN A 444 1.22 -145.94 167.77
N ILE A 445 0.02 -145.39 167.83
CA ILE A 445 -0.98 -145.71 168.88
C ILE A 445 -1.82 -146.93 168.50
N ASP A 446 -2.33 -147.02 167.26
CA ASP A 446 -3.27 -148.08 166.84
C ASP A 446 -2.67 -149.49 166.79
N ALA A 447 -1.34 -149.63 166.88
CA ALA A 447 -0.65 -150.92 166.83
C ALA A 447 -0.39 -151.57 168.20
N LYS A 448 -0.54 -150.83 169.32
CA LYS A 448 -0.28 -151.36 170.67
C LYS A 448 -1.56 -151.68 171.42
N SER A 449 -1.96 -152.97 171.34
CA SER A 449 -2.66 -153.75 172.39
C SER A 449 -3.92 -153.12 173.04
N LYS A 450 -5.13 -153.69 172.96
CA LYS A 450 -5.52 -155.09 172.71
C LYS A 450 -4.94 -156.15 173.68
N LYS A 451 -4.37 -155.71 174.81
CA LYS A 451 -4.13 -156.49 176.04
C LYS A 451 -4.39 -155.56 177.23
N LEU A 452 -5.14 -156.03 178.23
CA LEU A 452 -5.58 -155.30 179.44
C LEU A 452 -6.52 -154.11 179.12
N LYS A 453 -7.85 -154.17 179.31
CA LYS A 453 -8.72 -154.41 180.49
C LYS A 453 -8.83 -153.21 181.48
N SER A 454 -10.09 -153.00 181.90
CA SER A 454 -10.60 -152.42 183.16
C SER A 454 -10.49 -150.92 183.50
N LEU A 455 -11.69 -150.31 183.62
CA LEU A 455 -12.19 -149.32 184.61
C LEU A 455 -11.69 -147.85 184.67
N GLU A 456 -12.59 -146.95 184.25
CA GLU A 456 -13.27 -145.90 185.04
C GLU A 456 -12.64 -144.55 185.53
N LYS A 457 -13.41 -143.47 185.23
CA LYS A 457 -13.81 -142.29 186.07
C LYS A 457 -12.86 -141.09 186.35
N LYS A 458 -13.33 -139.92 185.89
CA LYS A 458 -13.30 -138.54 186.52
C LYS A 458 -11.94 -137.78 186.56
N SER A 459 -11.84 -136.43 186.57
CA SER A 459 -12.81 -135.31 186.31
C SER A 459 -12.16 -133.89 186.30
N LYS A 460 -12.80 -132.89 185.63
CA LYS A 460 -12.67 -131.39 185.80
C LYS A 460 -11.29 -130.75 185.46
N SER A 461 -11.05 -129.42 185.35
CA SER A 461 -11.69 -128.21 184.73
C SER A 461 -10.64 -127.03 184.77
N THR A 462 -10.75 -125.73 184.41
CA THR A 462 -11.80 -124.72 184.01
C THR A 462 -11.13 -123.40 183.47
N LYS A 463 -11.89 -122.49 182.79
CA LYS A 463 -11.65 -121.00 182.62
C LYS A 463 -10.44 -120.51 181.75
N SER A 464 -10.38 -119.28 181.16
CA SER A 464 -11.33 -118.15 180.94
C SER A 464 -10.82 -116.96 180.03
N GLN A 465 -11.71 -116.34 179.22
CA GLN A 465 -11.89 -114.86 178.98
C GLN A 465 -10.78 -114.00 178.24
N THR A 466 -10.98 -112.80 177.60
CA THR A 466 -12.14 -111.87 177.34
C THR A 466 -11.96 -110.79 176.21
N LYS A 467 -13.09 -110.26 175.66
CA LYS A 467 -13.47 -108.83 175.31
C LYS A 467 -12.91 -108.01 174.08
N LYS A 468 -13.88 -107.50 173.25
CA LYS A 468 -14.16 -106.08 172.78
C LYS A 468 -13.17 -105.30 171.83
N SER A 469 -13.55 -104.27 171.03
CA SER A 469 -14.87 -103.74 170.55
C SER A 469 -14.84 -102.58 169.49
N SER A 470 -15.77 -102.62 168.50
CA SER A 470 -16.64 -101.54 167.91
C SER A 470 -16.19 -100.14 167.39
N ALA A 471 -16.57 -99.79 166.14
CA ALA A 471 -17.23 -98.53 165.63
C ALA A 471 -17.25 -98.50 164.06
N LYS A 472 -18.17 -97.92 163.24
CA LYS A 472 -19.57 -97.40 163.30
C LYS A 472 -19.89 -95.87 163.17
N LYS A 473 -19.83 -95.30 161.95
CA LYS A 473 -20.60 -94.14 161.37
C LYS A 473 -20.32 -94.08 159.84
N ILE A 474 -21.15 -93.68 158.87
CA ILE A 474 -22.52 -93.11 158.71
C ILE A 474 -22.72 -91.58 158.88
N LYS A 475 -23.30 -90.98 157.81
CA LYS A 475 -24.03 -89.69 157.63
C LYS A 475 -23.26 -88.35 157.43
N LYS A 476 -23.55 -87.73 156.26
CA LYS A 476 -23.88 -86.30 156.01
C LYS A 476 -22.76 -85.24 156.15
N ASP A 477 -22.85 -84.04 155.54
CA ASP A 477 -24.00 -83.38 154.88
C ASP A 477 -23.59 -82.44 153.70
N LYS A 478 -24.57 -82.14 152.82
CA LYS A 478 -24.81 -80.92 151.99
C LYS A 478 -23.74 -80.24 151.09
N LYS A 479 -24.25 -79.90 149.90
CA LYS A 479 -23.83 -78.91 148.88
C LYS A 479 -22.53 -79.19 148.12
#